data_AF-A0A1S8A8I7-F1
#
_entry.id   AF-A0A1S8A8I7-F1
#
_cell.length_a   1.000
_cell.length_b   1.000
_cell.length_c   1.000
_cell.angle_alpha   90.00
_cell.angle_beta   90.00
_cell.angle_gamma   90.00
#
_symmetry.space_group_name_H-M   'P 1'
#
loop_
_entity.id
_entity.type
_entity.pdbx_description
1 polymer ?
#
loop_
_entity_poly.entity_id
_entity_poly.type
_entity_poly.pdbx_seq_one_letter_code
_entity_poly.pdbx_strand_id
1 'polypeptide(L)'
;MGNEVMCNLPAFLGKDVNATSLGAEEVTVALPGFHPDAVETSWVLLLHMYTNLTEICFECRNASGGISIKSAKLPEGEGLSTVVPRAVKNSANTTYKGNTAVIFMTGSQRRESDAAIISAPSESTLWPGVDIALCASESSYTLVYRHNFMSSQEARLVSDTFSHIISTQTASNSPQTTRDIAISQQDIDRISQWNNVPLITAETLVHEEFSRTVAAQPNTLAIDSWDGQMTYRDLDEASDLLAGHLRHIGAGPGDWVLLCFTKSRWAIISMLAVLKAGAAFSPVDPRFPELRIRQILQTTAAKHALVCAEAPAELLKRSSASLEVVDVSRVDYNMSYNQGNLAVSQITPRSPAIGLFTSGSTGTPKCIIAPHAAVITGAREFGNYVGADRETRFLQFAAYTFDMSYADIITSLLYGSCLCIPSDDERMGGLQDYIQRVKPTWANLTPTVARMLDPAMSSSIKKLLLAGELVKESDVEGWIKAGVEVHNVYGPAENVIVRTPAPFPLLTFPSPLLSYSWGPFRMVFTNAGPRTGMHHRAYITWSRRYCRIREKYPDLGRRRRETSPRPSWRGR
;
A
#
# COMPACT_ATOMS: atom_id res chain seq x y z
N MET A 1 39.30 -1.34 -4.51
CA MET A 1 38.23 -1.96 -3.70
C MET A 1 37.58 -3.00 -4.60
N GLY A 2 37.60 -4.28 -4.23
CA GLY A 2 37.02 -5.35 -5.07
C GLY A 2 35.50 -5.21 -5.18
N ASN A 3 34.94 -5.66 -6.30
CA ASN A 3 33.49 -5.75 -6.52
C ASN A 3 32.94 -6.97 -5.78
N GLU A 4 31.84 -6.80 -5.03
CA GLU A 4 31.13 -7.92 -4.39
C GLU A 4 29.81 -8.14 -5.12
N VAL A 5 29.58 -9.37 -5.60
CA VAL A 5 28.33 -9.79 -6.24
C VAL A 5 27.54 -10.60 -5.20
N MET A 6 26.49 -9.97 -4.68
CA MET A 6 25.63 -10.54 -3.65
C MET A 6 24.34 -11.07 -4.25
N CYS A 7 24.12 -12.38 -4.14
CA CYS A 7 22.97 -13.09 -4.69
C CYS A 7 22.08 -13.70 -3.60
N ASN A 8 22.09 -13.11 -2.41
CA ASN A 8 21.33 -13.62 -1.27
C ASN A 8 19.82 -13.53 -1.53
N LEU A 9 19.15 -14.68 -1.39
CA LEU A 9 17.71 -14.76 -1.28
C LEU A 9 17.32 -14.32 0.15
N PRO A 10 16.45 -13.32 0.33
CA PRO A 10 16.07 -12.87 1.67
C PRO A 10 15.25 -13.96 2.37
N ALA A 11 15.42 -14.06 3.69
CA ALA A 11 14.60 -14.96 4.50
C ALA A 11 13.12 -14.59 4.40
N PHE A 12 12.29 -15.62 4.42
CA PHE A 12 10.85 -15.53 4.26
C PHE A 12 10.21 -15.21 5.64
N LEU A 13 9.14 -14.39 5.68
CA LEU A 13 8.39 -14.01 6.89
C LEU A 13 7.86 -15.17 7.74
N GLY A 14 7.41 -16.28 7.15
CA GLY A 14 6.85 -17.42 7.89
C GLY A 14 7.92 -18.33 8.51
N LYS A 15 9.18 -17.93 8.47
CA LYS A 15 10.27 -18.64 9.14
C LYS A 15 10.02 -18.77 10.64
N ASP A 16 10.44 -19.90 11.18
CA ASP A 16 10.60 -20.07 12.62
C ASP A 16 12.02 -19.65 13.01
N VAL A 17 12.17 -18.45 13.56
CA VAL A 17 13.48 -17.85 13.91
C VAL A 17 14.28 -18.73 14.88
N ASN A 18 13.62 -19.57 15.67
CA ASN A 18 14.25 -20.44 16.65
C ASN A 18 14.57 -21.84 16.12
N ALA A 19 14.05 -22.20 14.94
CA ALA A 19 14.27 -23.53 14.38
C ALA A 19 15.68 -23.67 13.79
N THR A 20 16.35 -24.77 14.10
CA THR A 20 17.63 -25.15 13.47
C THR A 20 17.47 -26.29 12.47
N SER A 21 16.30 -26.95 12.48
CA SER A 21 15.99 -28.09 11.64
C SER A 21 15.83 -27.71 10.16
N LEU A 22 15.99 -28.73 9.32
CA LEU A 22 15.73 -28.66 7.89
C LEU A 22 14.34 -29.20 7.57
N GLY A 23 13.69 -28.58 6.59
CA GLY A 23 12.53 -29.11 5.91
C GLY A 23 12.90 -29.58 4.50
N ALA A 24 12.07 -30.47 3.96
CA ALA A 24 12.14 -30.90 2.58
C ALA A 24 10.76 -30.80 1.94
N GLU A 25 10.71 -30.44 0.66
CA GLU A 25 9.49 -30.37 -0.13
C GLU A 25 9.75 -31.02 -1.49
N GLU A 26 8.89 -31.97 -1.88
CA GLU A 26 9.00 -32.63 -3.17
C GLU A 26 8.63 -31.66 -4.30
N VAL A 27 9.41 -31.68 -5.37
CA VAL A 27 9.19 -30.82 -6.54
C VAL A 27 8.66 -31.70 -7.67
N THR A 28 7.34 -31.64 -7.89
CA THR A 28 6.67 -32.49 -8.88
C THR A 28 6.92 -31.97 -10.30
N VAL A 29 7.67 -32.73 -11.10
CA VAL A 29 8.05 -32.36 -12.46
C VAL A 29 7.70 -33.49 -13.42
N ALA A 30 6.97 -33.18 -14.49
CA ALA A 30 6.52 -34.17 -15.48
C ALA A 30 7.52 -34.29 -16.65
N LEU A 31 8.80 -34.57 -16.37
CA LEU A 31 9.83 -34.60 -17.41
C LEU A 31 10.39 -35.99 -17.71
N PRO A 32 10.48 -36.37 -19.01
CA PRO A 32 11.20 -37.56 -19.42
C PRO A 32 12.71 -37.27 -19.46
N GLY A 33 13.40 -37.49 -18.33
CA GLY A 33 14.86 -37.50 -18.27
C GLY A 33 15.51 -36.32 -17.53
N PHE A 34 16.79 -36.51 -17.18
CA PHE A 34 17.57 -35.61 -16.35
C PHE A 34 18.48 -34.69 -17.18
N HIS A 35 18.30 -33.38 -17.05
CA HIS A 35 19.05 -32.36 -17.79
C HIS A 35 19.71 -31.36 -16.83
N PRO A 36 20.98 -31.59 -16.42
CA PRO A 36 21.68 -30.73 -15.45
C PRO A 36 21.65 -29.24 -15.81
N ASP A 37 21.88 -28.91 -17.08
CA ASP A 37 21.90 -27.52 -17.55
C ASP A 37 20.51 -26.86 -17.46
N ALA A 38 19.44 -27.62 -17.71
CA ALA A 38 18.07 -27.12 -17.56
C ALA A 38 17.72 -26.85 -16.09
N VAL A 39 18.18 -27.72 -15.19
CA VAL A 39 18.02 -27.56 -13.74
C VAL A 39 18.71 -26.29 -13.25
N GLU A 40 20.00 -26.12 -13.57
CA GLU A 40 20.76 -24.93 -13.16
C GLU A 40 20.16 -23.66 -13.77
N THR A 41 19.73 -23.70 -15.03
CA THR A 41 19.10 -22.55 -15.69
C THR A 41 17.77 -22.21 -15.04
N SER A 42 16.90 -23.18 -14.81
CA SER A 42 15.62 -22.99 -14.13
C SER A 42 15.80 -22.42 -12.72
N TRP A 43 16.84 -22.86 -12.01
CA TRP A 43 17.20 -22.32 -10.69
C TRP A 43 17.60 -20.84 -10.78
N VAL A 44 18.44 -20.49 -11.75
CA VAL A 44 18.80 -19.08 -12.01
C VAL A 44 17.58 -18.22 -12.31
N LEU A 45 16.65 -18.72 -13.12
CA LEU A 45 15.42 -18.02 -13.47
C LEU A 45 14.53 -17.80 -12.25
N LEU A 46 14.38 -18.82 -11.41
CA LEU A 46 13.65 -18.74 -10.14
C LEU A 46 14.30 -17.70 -9.20
N LEU A 47 15.60 -17.77 -8.98
CA LEU A 47 16.30 -16.80 -8.13
C LEU A 47 16.20 -15.38 -8.68
N HIS A 48 16.24 -15.21 -10.00
CA HIS A 48 15.98 -13.92 -10.64
C HIS A 48 14.56 -13.41 -10.32
N MET A 49 13.55 -14.27 -10.31
CA MET A 49 12.19 -13.89 -9.96
C MET A 49 12.07 -13.37 -8.53
N TYR A 50 12.74 -14.03 -7.56
CA TYR A 50 12.65 -13.65 -6.15
C TYR A 50 13.58 -12.50 -5.74
N THR A 51 14.75 -12.38 -6.38
CA THR A 51 15.76 -11.37 -6.01
C THR A 51 15.75 -10.14 -6.91
N ASN A 52 15.22 -10.27 -8.14
CA ASN A 52 15.28 -9.26 -9.21
C ASN A 52 16.72 -8.82 -9.56
N LEU A 53 17.71 -9.68 -9.32
CA LEU A 53 19.11 -9.43 -9.68
C LEU A 53 19.36 -9.79 -11.14
N THR A 54 20.08 -8.95 -11.88
CA THR A 54 20.46 -9.22 -13.28
C THR A 54 21.68 -10.12 -13.39
N GLU A 55 22.43 -10.31 -12.31
CA GLU A 55 23.50 -11.29 -12.19
C GLU A 55 23.17 -12.17 -10.99
N ILE A 56 22.98 -13.45 -11.25
CA ILE A 56 22.66 -14.46 -10.24
C ILE A 56 23.90 -15.32 -10.03
N CYS A 57 24.08 -15.74 -8.78
CA CYS A 57 25.14 -16.63 -8.38
C CYS A 57 24.62 -17.55 -7.27
N PHE A 58 25.04 -18.80 -7.32
CA PHE A 58 24.62 -19.85 -6.40
C PHE A 58 25.72 -20.90 -6.29
N GLU A 59 25.70 -21.69 -5.22
CA GLU A 59 26.65 -22.78 -5.07
C GLU A 59 26.14 -24.05 -5.74
N CYS A 60 27.04 -24.81 -6.37
CA CYS A 60 26.72 -26.05 -7.06
C CYS A 60 27.60 -27.15 -6.51
N ARG A 61 26.98 -28.16 -5.89
CA ARG A 61 27.65 -29.39 -5.49
C ARG A 61 27.44 -30.44 -6.58
N ASN A 62 28.52 -30.82 -7.24
CA ASN A 62 28.46 -31.84 -8.29
C ASN A 62 28.37 -33.25 -7.70
N ALA A 63 28.12 -34.22 -8.57
CA ALA A 63 28.04 -35.64 -8.23
C ALA A 63 29.28 -36.18 -7.50
N SER A 64 30.48 -35.67 -7.80
CA SER A 64 31.72 -36.04 -7.10
C SER A 64 31.88 -35.39 -5.71
N GLY A 65 30.92 -34.60 -5.26
CA GLY A 65 30.93 -33.89 -3.98
C GLY A 65 31.68 -32.57 -3.98
N GLY A 66 32.27 -32.16 -5.10
CA GLY A 66 32.96 -30.88 -5.25
C GLY A 66 31.98 -29.71 -5.32
N ILE A 67 32.25 -28.65 -4.54
CA ILE A 67 31.46 -27.43 -4.51
C ILE A 67 32.12 -26.38 -5.38
N SER A 68 31.34 -25.73 -6.24
CA SER A 68 31.76 -24.62 -7.09
C SER A 68 30.72 -23.51 -7.07
N ILE A 69 31.13 -22.26 -7.29
CA ILE A 69 30.18 -21.15 -7.46
C ILE A 69 29.82 -21.07 -8.94
N LYS A 70 28.53 -21.09 -9.25
CA LYS A 70 28.00 -20.80 -10.58
C LYS A 70 27.48 -19.36 -10.63
N SER A 71 27.63 -18.70 -11.77
CA SER A 71 27.01 -17.39 -12.03
C SER A 71 26.46 -17.30 -13.44
N ALA A 72 25.36 -16.58 -13.59
CA ALA A 72 24.71 -16.28 -14.85
C ALA A 72 24.24 -14.82 -14.89
N LYS A 73 24.37 -14.18 -16.05
CA LYS A 73 23.78 -12.86 -16.30
C LYS A 73 22.46 -13.05 -17.05
N LEU A 74 21.46 -12.27 -16.67
CA LEU A 74 20.15 -12.23 -17.30
C LEU A 74 19.92 -10.84 -17.90
N PRO A 75 20.47 -10.57 -19.10
CA PRO A 75 20.14 -9.37 -19.85
C PRO A 75 18.65 -9.36 -20.21
N GLU A 76 18.02 -8.20 -20.04
CA GLU A 76 16.59 -8.06 -20.31
C GLU A 76 16.26 -8.27 -21.80
N GLY A 77 15.35 -9.19 -22.08
CA GLY A 77 14.83 -9.41 -23.44
C GLY A 77 15.63 -10.38 -24.29
N GLU A 78 16.70 -10.97 -23.78
CA GLU A 78 17.39 -12.08 -24.45
C GLU A 78 16.65 -13.42 -24.27
N GLY A 79 16.93 -14.34 -25.19
CA GLY A 79 16.40 -15.70 -25.19
C GLY A 79 16.88 -16.51 -23.98
N LEU A 80 16.03 -17.40 -23.45
CA LEU A 80 16.38 -18.29 -22.34
C LEU A 80 17.61 -19.15 -22.64
N SER A 81 17.85 -19.47 -23.92
CA SER A 81 19.04 -20.20 -24.38
C SER A 81 20.36 -19.45 -24.14
N THR A 82 20.34 -18.13 -23.90
CA THR A 82 21.55 -17.35 -23.58
C THR A 82 21.87 -17.37 -22.08
N VAL A 83 20.92 -17.80 -21.23
CA VAL A 83 21.12 -17.94 -19.78
C VAL A 83 21.82 -19.27 -19.51
N VAL A 84 23.16 -19.23 -19.50
CA VAL A 84 24.00 -20.40 -19.22
C VAL A 84 24.79 -20.16 -17.94
N PRO A 85 24.48 -20.85 -16.83
CA PRO A 85 25.25 -20.78 -15.59
C PRO A 85 26.68 -21.31 -15.79
N ARG A 86 27.68 -20.52 -15.41
CA ARG A 86 29.10 -20.85 -15.58
C ARG A 86 29.82 -20.86 -14.25
N ALA A 87 30.79 -21.77 -14.09
CA ALA A 87 31.65 -21.78 -12.92
C ALA A 87 32.50 -20.50 -12.86
N VAL A 88 32.52 -19.85 -11.70
CA VAL A 88 33.31 -18.66 -11.43
C VAL A 88 34.22 -18.91 -10.22
N LYS A 89 35.37 -18.24 -10.19
CA LYS A 89 36.29 -18.26 -9.05
C LYS A 89 36.29 -16.88 -8.40
N ASN A 90 36.31 -16.86 -7.07
CA ASN A 90 36.64 -15.64 -6.36
C ASN A 90 38.05 -15.22 -6.75
N SER A 91 38.21 -13.94 -7.08
CA SER A 91 39.49 -13.34 -7.48
C SER A 91 39.80 -12.15 -6.58
N ALA A 92 41.03 -11.63 -6.65
CA ALA A 92 41.42 -10.45 -5.88
C ALA A 92 40.50 -9.23 -6.13
N ASN A 93 39.83 -9.19 -7.29
CA ASN A 93 38.98 -8.07 -7.70
C ASN A 93 37.47 -8.34 -7.59
N THR A 94 37.03 -9.60 -7.50
CA THR A 94 35.59 -9.92 -7.44
C THR A 94 35.30 -11.11 -6.53
N THR A 95 34.35 -10.93 -5.61
CA THR A 95 33.86 -11.96 -4.69
C THR A 95 32.39 -12.23 -4.94
N TYR A 96 32.01 -13.49 -5.14
CA TYR A 96 30.63 -13.93 -5.28
C TYR A 96 30.14 -14.55 -3.97
N LYS A 97 28.95 -14.17 -3.51
CA LYS A 97 28.31 -14.74 -2.32
C LYS A 97 26.81 -14.91 -2.55
N GLY A 98 26.27 -16.02 -2.07
CA GLY A 98 24.85 -16.34 -2.08
C GLY A 98 24.54 -17.34 -0.96
N ASN A 99 23.26 -17.54 -0.68
CA ASN A 99 22.78 -18.49 0.33
C ASN A 99 21.93 -19.62 -0.28
N THR A 100 22.09 -19.85 -1.58
CA THR A 100 21.28 -20.80 -2.36
C THR A 100 22.19 -21.79 -3.07
N ALA A 101 21.75 -23.05 -3.20
CA ALA A 101 22.54 -24.07 -3.90
C ALA A 101 21.74 -25.00 -4.83
N VAL A 102 22.45 -25.67 -5.72
CA VAL A 102 21.96 -26.85 -6.46
C VAL A 102 22.89 -28.03 -6.11
N ILE A 103 22.29 -29.17 -5.77
CA ILE A 103 23.01 -30.38 -5.34
C ILE A 103 22.64 -31.52 -6.29
N PHE A 104 23.63 -32.07 -6.99
CA PHE A 104 23.45 -33.22 -7.86
C PHE A 104 23.84 -34.52 -7.15
N MET A 105 22.89 -35.44 -6.95
CA MET A 105 23.12 -36.70 -6.23
C MET A 105 23.62 -37.84 -7.15
N THR A 106 24.46 -38.74 -6.63
CA THR A 106 25.01 -39.89 -7.38
C THR A 106 24.25 -41.20 -7.23
N GLY A 107 24.40 -42.05 -8.26
CA GLY A 107 24.39 -43.52 -8.27
C GLY A 107 24.28 -44.29 -6.95
N SER A 108 25.23 -44.09 -6.04
CA SER A 108 25.39 -44.86 -4.80
C SER A 108 24.54 -44.37 -3.63
N GLN A 109 23.86 -43.21 -3.75
CA GLN A 109 22.90 -42.71 -2.75
C GLN A 109 21.44 -43.05 -3.13
N ARG A 110 21.21 -43.46 -4.38
CA ARG A 110 19.96 -43.55 -5.18
C ARG A 110 18.67 -44.20 -4.64
N ARG A 111 18.60 -44.86 -3.48
CA ARG A 111 17.34 -45.59 -3.09
C ARG A 111 16.85 -45.38 -1.68
N GLU A 112 17.74 -45.11 -0.73
CA GLU A 112 17.34 -44.71 0.63
C GLU A 112 17.35 -43.19 0.80
N SER A 113 18.19 -42.45 0.04
CA SER A 113 18.36 -41.00 0.23
C SER A 113 17.18 -40.15 -0.19
N ASP A 114 16.47 -40.48 -1.28
CA ASP A 114 15.36 -39.64 -1.75
C ASP A 114 14.20 -39.68 -0.75
N ALA A 115 13.81 -40.89 -0.33
CA ALA A 115 12.81 -41.07 0.72
C ALA A 115 13.29 -40.54 2.08
N ALA A 116 14.57 -40.70 2.43
CA ALA A 116 15.14 -40.18 3.68
C ALA A 116 15.23 -38.65 3.69
N ILE A 117 15.60 -38.00 2.58
CA ILE A 117 15.67 -36.54 2.47
C ILE A 117 14.26 -35.95 2.53
N ILE A 118 13.28 -36.58 1.86
CA ILE A 118 11.88 -36.14 1.90
C ILE A 118 11.27 -36.36 3.29
N SER A 119 11.61 -37.45 3.98
CA SER A 119 11.04 -37.76 5.30
C SER A 119 11.73 -37.06 6.48
N ALA A 120 13.07 -36.88 6.44
CA ALA A 120 13.87 -36.23 7.47
C ALA A 120 15.27 -35.83 6.96
N PRO A 121 15.44 -34.63 6.36
CA PRO A 121 16.75 -34.17 5.89
C PRO A 121 17.73 -33.97 7.06
N SER A 122 18.95 -34.52 6.94
CA SER A 122 19.99 -34.34 7.97
C SER A 122 20.57 -32.93 7.93
N GLU A 123 20.96 -32.37 9.09
CA GLU A 123 21.59 -31.03 9.15
C GLU A 123 22.84 -30.90 8.27
N SER A 124 23.52 -32.02 7.99
CA SER A 124 24.67 -32.09 7.08
C SER A 124 24.35 -31.94 5.60
N THR A 125 23.06 -31.92 5.22
CA THR A 125 22.61 -31.75 3.82
C THR A 125 22.94 -30.35 3.30
N LEU A 126 22.72 -29.32 4.14
CA LEU A 126 23.06 -27.92 3.84
C LEU A 126 24.26 -27.48 4.67
N TRP A 127 25.31 -27.00 4.01
CA TRP A 127 26.50 -26.47 4.68
C TRP A 127 26.30 -25.03 5.19
N PRO A 128 27.19 -24.51 6.05
CA PRO A 128 27.07 -23.16 6.59
C PRO A 128 26.99 -22.09 5.49
N GLY A 129 26.04 -21.17 5.63
CA GLY A 129 25.79 -20.10 4.67
C GLY A 129 24.78 -20.43 3.58
N VAL A 130 24.40 -21.70 3.39
CA VAL A 130 23.30 -22.10 2.49
C VAL A 130 22.03 -22.33 3.30
N ASP A 131 20.99 -21.61 2.90
CA ASP A 131 19.67 -21.63 3.54
C ASP A 131 18.64 -22.47 2.77
N ILE A 132 18.84 -22.59 1.45
CA ILE A 132 17.96 -23.34 0.55
C ILE A 132 18.77 -23.99 -0.57
N ALA A 133 18.47 -25.24 -0.89
CA ALA A 133 19.05 -25.94 -2.01
C ALA A 133 18.03 -26.76 -2.79
N LEU A 134 18.21 -26.81 -4.11
CA LEU A 134 17.53 -27.78 -4.96
C LEU A 134 18.40 -29.02 -5.09
N CYS A 135 17.93 -30.12 -4.50
CA CYS A 135 18.51 -31.43 -4.65
C CYS A 135 17.93 -32.11 -5.89
N ALA A 136 18.77 -32.41 -6.87
CA ALA A 136 18.37 -32.99 -8.14
C ALA A 136 18.95 -34.40 -8.30
N SER A 137 18.07 -35.37 -8.53
CA SER A 137 18.38 -36.76 -8.86
C SER A 137 17.89 -37.09 -10.28
N GLU A 138 18.21 -38.28 -10.80
CA GLU A 138 17.74 -38.70 -12.13
C GLU A 138 16.21 -38.85 -12.22
N SER A 139 15.53 -39.05 -11.09
CA SER A 139 14.10 -39.38 -11.03
C SER A 139 13.27 -38.39 -10.20
N SER A 140 13.91 -37.49 -9.45
CA SER A 140 13.22 -36.63 -8.50
C SER A 140 13.97 -35.31 -8.31
N TYR A 141 13.21 -34.29 -7.90
CA TYR A 141 13.72 -33.01 -7.45
C TYR A 141 13.16 -32.75 -6.06
N THR A 142 13.99 -32.30 -5.13
CA THR A 142 13.58 -32.01 -3.75
C THR A 142 14.17 -30.68 -3.33
N LEU A 143 13.32 -29.79 -2.84
CA LEU A 143 13.74 -28.52 -2.27
C LEU A 143 14.02 -28.73 -0.79
N VAL A 144 15.27 -28.51 -0.37
CA VAL A 144 15.69 -28.59 1.04
C VAL A 144 15.94 -27.18 1.55
N TYR A 145 15.39 -26.84 2.71
CA TYR A 145 15.44 -25.49 3.26
C TYR A 145 15.55 -25.50 4.78
N ARG A 146 16.05 -24.41 5.36
CA ARG A 146 16.05 -24.22 6.82
C ARG A 146 14.71 -23.67 7.30
N HIS A 147 14.17 -24.17 8.40
CA HIS A 147 12.92 -23.64 8.96
C HIS A 147 13.06 -22.20 9.48
N ASN A 148 14.27 -21.79 9.90
CA ASN A 148 14.58 -20.38 10.18
C ASN A 148 14.81 -19.50 8.94
N PHE A 149 14.70 -20.08 7.75
CA PHE A 149 14.74 -19.35 6.50
C PHE A 149 13.35 -19.23 5.87
N MET A 150 12.55 -20.30 5.88
CA MET A 150 11.20 -20.31 5.30
C MET A 150 10.29 -21.39 5.91
N SER A 151 8.97 -21.20 5.77
CA SER A 151 7.95 -22.19 6.15
C SER A 151 7.73 -23.25 5.06
N SER A 152 7.11 -24.37 5.43
CA SER A 152 6.75 -25.41 4.45
C SER A 152 5.71 -24.95 3.44
N GLN A 153 4.86 -23.98 3.79
CA GLN A 153 3.92 -23.41 2.82
C GLN A 153 4.66 -22.58 1.76
N GLU A 154 5.67 -21.82 2.14
CA GLU A 154 6.50 -21.07 1.19
C GLU A 154 7.34 -22.01 0.32
N ALA A 155 7.87 -23.08 0.91
CA ALA A 155 8.66 -24.07 0.19
C ALA A 155 7.83 -24.69 -0.94
N ARG A 156 6.56 -25.03 -0.68
CA ARG A 156 5.62 -25.49 -1.73
C ARG A 156 5.49 -24.50 -2.88
N LEU A 157 5.30 -23.21 -2.60
CA LEU A 157 5.16 -22.19 -3.65
C LEU A 157 6.44 -22.05 -4.50
N VAL A 158 7.61 -22.12 -3.85
CA VAL A 158 8.90 -22.12 -4.54
C VAL A 158 9.05 -23.37 -5.40
N SER A 159 8.69 -24.54 -4.88
CA SER A 159 8.69 -25.81 -5.61
C SER A 159 7.75 -25.78 -6.82
N ASP A 160 6.51 -25.33 -6.65
CA ASP A 160 5.52 -25.20 -7.74
C ASP A 160 5.99 -24.25 -8.84
N THR A 161 6.59 -23.13 -8.44
CA THR A 161 7.19 -22.16 -9.38
C THR A 161 8.36 -22.80 -10.13
N PHE A 162 9.25 -23.52 -9.44
CA PHE A 162 10.34 -24.23 -10.09
C PHE A 162 9.82 -25.26 -11.09
N SER A 163 8.86 -26.09 -10.67
CA SER A 163 8.21 -27.09 -11.52
C SER A 163 7.62 -26.49 -12.78
N HIS A 164 6.99 -25.33 -12.67
CA HIS A 164 6.46 -24.60 -13.81
C HIS A 164 7.56 -24.12 -14.76
N ILE A 165 8.64 -23.52 -14.22
CA ILE A 165 9.77 -23.01 -15.01
C ILE A 165 10.44 -24.13 -15.79
N ILE A 166 10.82 -25.22 -15.11
CA ILE A 166 11.57 -26.32 -15.73
C ILE A 166 10.71 -27.06 -16.77
N SER A 167 9.41 -27.25 -16.50
CA SER A 167 8.49 -27.86 -17.48
C SER A 167 8.30 -26.97 -18.71
N THR A 168 8.23 -25.66 -18.52
CA THR A 168 8.08 -24.70 -19.63
C THR A 168 9.34 -24.62 -20.49
N GLN A 169 10.52 -24.64 -19.87
CA GLN A 169 11.81 -24.60 -20.56
C GLN A 169 12.03 -25.82 -21.46
N THR A 170 11.59 -26.99 -21.00
CA THR A 170 11.84 -28.28 -21.65
C THR A 170 10.75 -28.68 -22.65
N ALA A 171 9.51 -28.24 -22.46
CA ALA A 171 8.41 -28.49 -23.40
C ALA A 171 8.36 -27.50 -24.58
N SER A 172 8.95 -26.31 -24.45
CA SER A 172 8.81 -25.25 -25.46
C SER A 172 9.82 -25.40 -26.60
N ASN A 173 9.33 -25.73 -27.80
CA ASN A 173 10.11 -25.65 -29.05
C ASN A 173 10.25 -24.22 -29.60
N SER A 174 9.59 -23.24 -28.98
CA SER A 174 9.65 -21.82 -29.39
C SER A 174 10.69 -21.05 -28.58
N PRO A 175 11.42 -20.09 -29.20
CA PRO A 175 12.38 -19.26 -28.51
C PRO A 175 11.65 -18.38 -27.49
N GLN A 176 11.84 -18.72 -26.21
CA GLN A 176 11.33 -17.94 -25.08
C GLN A 176 12.39 -16.95 -24.66
N THR A 177 11.97 -15.82 -24.14
CA THR A 177 12.85 -14.83 -23.50
C THR A 177 12.76 -14.93 -22.00
N THR A 178 13.72 -14.32 -21.30
CA THR A 178 13.61 -14.16 -19.85
C THR A 178 12.30 -13.52 -19.43
N ARG A 179 11.62 -12.75 -20.30
CA ARG A 179 10.34 -12.07 -20.02
C ARG A 179 9.12 -12.99 -20.02
N ASP A 180 9.21 -14.17 -20.62
CA ASP A 180 8.08 -15.08 -20.79
C ASP A 180 7.86 -16.01 -19.60
N ILE A 181 8.82 -16.02 -18.66
CA ILE A 181 8.78 -16.78 -17.41
C ILE A 181 7.62 -16.27 -16.55
N ALA A 182 6.69 -17.17 -16.23
CA ALA A 182 5.53 -16.90 -15.39
C ALA A 182 5.65 -17.59 -14.03
N ILE A 183 4.83 -17.14 -13.08
CA ILE A 183 4.56 -17.85 -11.81
C ILE A 183 3.68 -19.07 -12.07
N SER A 184 3.57 -19.97 -11.10
CA SER A 184 2.74 -21.17 -11.22
C SER A 184 1.25 -20.83 -11.40
N GLN A 185 0.47 -21.73 -12.00
CA GLN A 185 -0.99 -21.57 -12.08
C GLN A 185 -1.61 -21.53 -10.68
N GLN A 186 -1.06 -22.27 -9.71
CA GLN A 186 -1.51 -22.22 -8.32
C GLN A 186 -1.33 -20.82 -7.70
N ASP A 187 -0.21 -20.14 -7.98
CA ASP A 187 -0.01 -18.76 -7.56
C ASP A 187 -1.00 -17.81 -8.22
N ILE A 188 -1.30 -18.00 -9.51
CA ILE A 188 -2.30 -17.22 -10.24
C ILE A 188 -3.69 -17.42 -9.62
N ASP A 189 -4.06 -18.66 -9.32
CA ASP A 189 -5.35 -19.01 -8.72
C ASP A 189 -5.45 -18.42 -7.31
N ARG A 190 -4.40 -18.49 -6.51
CA ARG A 190 -4.33 -17.89 -5.18
C ARG A 190 -4.44 -16.37 -5.21
N ILE A 191 -3.71 -15.71 -6.11
CA ILE A 191 -3.85 -14.26 -6.35
C ILE A 191 -5.27 -13.94 -6.79
N SER A 192 -5.87 -14.75 -7.65
CA SER A 192 -7.24 -14.55 -8.11
C SER A 192 -8.25 -14.70 -6.97
N GLN A 193 -8.07 -15.70 -6.10
CA GLN A 193 -8.88 -15.90 -4.89
C GLN A 193 -8.79 -14.69 -3.95
N TRP A 194 -7.58 -14.17 -3.71
CA TRP A 194 -7.38 -12.96 -2.90
C TRP A 194 -8.09 -11.73 -3.45
N ASN A 195 -8.35 -11.69 -4.76
CA ASN A 195 -9.00 -10.59 -5.46
C ASN A 195 -10.44 -10.92 -5.89
N ASN A 196 -11.05 -11.99 -5.35
CA ASN A 196 -12.36 -12.47 -5.78
C ASN A 196 -13.54 -11.66 -5.22
N VAL A 197 -13.28 -10.64 -4.39
CA VAL A 197 -14.35 -9.76 -3.89
C VAL A 197 -14.63 -8.66 -4.92
N PRO A 198 -15.87 -8.57 -5.46
CA PRO A 198 -16.24 -7.50 -6.36
C PRO A 198 -16.33 -6.18 -5.59
N LEU A 199 -15.59 -5.16 -6.02
CA LEU A 199 -15.70 -3.82 -5.45
C LEU A 199 -16.88 -3.11 -6.13
N ILE A 200 -17.94 -2.86 -5.36
CA ILE A 200 -19.09 -2.09 -5.84
C ILE A 200 -18.76 -0.62 -5.68
N THR A 201 -18.57 0.06 -6.81
CA THR A 201 -18.30 1.51 -6.79
C THR A 201 -19.57 2.25 -6.41
N ALA A 202 -19.45 3.17 -5.45
CA ALA A 202 -20.55 4.07 -5.09
C ALA A 202 -20.90 5.00 -6.25
N GLU A 203 -22.19 5.16 -6.52
CA GLU A 203 -22.73 6.05 -7.56
C GLU A 203 -23.44 7.26 -6.94
N THR A 204 -22.86 7.81 -5.87
CA THR A 204 -23.39 8.98 -5.12
C THR A 204 -22.32 10.04 -4.92
N LEU A 205 -22.72 11.22 -4.43
CA LEU A 205 -21.82 12.33 -4.09
C LEU A 205 -21.54 12.37 -2.59
N VAL A 206 -20.35 12.87 -2.24
CA VAL A 206 -19.89 12.91 -0.83
C VAL A 206 -20.84 13.74 0.03
N HIS A 207 -21.26 14.91 -0.48
CA HIS A 207 -22.19 15.78 0.23
C HIS A 207 -23.61 15.18 0.32
N GLU A 208 -24.04 14.37 -0.65
CA GLU A 208 -25.34 13.67 -0.59
C GLU A 208 -25.35 12.59 0.50
N GLU A 209 -24.27 11.80 0.60
CA GLU A 209 -24.12 10.80 1.68
C GLU A 209 -24.08 11.47 3.05
N PHE A 210 -23.38 12.59 3.17
CA PHE A 210 -23.40 13.39 4.39
C PHE A 210 -24.82 13.87 4.73
N SER A 211 -25.58 14.44 3.78
CA SER A 211 -26.97 14.86 4.01
C SER A 211 -27.88 13.70 4.42
N ARG A 212 -27.66 12.48 3.91
CA ARG A 212 -28.38 11.28 4.38
C ARG A 212 -28.09 10.99 5.86
N THR A 213 -26.83 11.11 6.28
CA THR A 213 -26.45 10.97 7.69
C THR A 213 -27.06 12.07 8.55
N VAL A 214 -27.06 13.33 8.09
CA VAL A 214 -27.70 14.46 8.79
C VAL A 214 -29.19 14.19 9.01
N ALA A 215 -29.90 13.73 7.98
CA ALA A 215 -31.32 13.40 8.08
C ALA A 215 -31.60 12.27 9.09
N ALA A 216 -30.69 11.30 9.21
CA ALA A 216 -30.83 10.16 10.11
C ALA A 216 -30.51 10.50 11.58
N GLN A 217 -29.64 11.48 11.84
CA GLN A 217 -29.16 11.82 13.19
C GLN A 217 -28.75 13.31 13.33
N PRO A 218 -29.68 14.26 13.20
CA PRO A 218 -29.33 15.67 13.10
C PRO A 218 -28.72 16.25 14.39
N ASN A 219 -29.11 15.72 15.55
CA ASN A 219 -28.78 16.31 16.85
C ASN A 219 -27.57 15.66 17.54
N THR A 220 -26.92 14.68 16.90
CA THR A 220 -25.69 14.07 17.43
C THR A 220 -24.47 14.91 17.06
N LEU A 221 -23.40 14.83 17.86
CA LEU A 221 -22.16 15.58 17.60
C LEU A 221 -21.42 15.03 16.38
N ALA A 222 -21.28 15.85 15.34
CA ALA A 222 -20.42 15.57 14.19
C ALA A 222 -18.97 16.01 14.48
N ILE A 223 -18.79 17.15 15.14
CA ILE A 223 -17.48 17.76 15.40
C ILE A 223 -17.31 18.04 16.90
N ASP A 224 -16.18 17.62 17.44
CA ASP A 224 -15.69 18.00 18.76
C ASP A 224 -14.28 18.59 18.61
N SER A 225 -14.23 19.87 18.24
CA SER A 225 -13.00 20.59 17.93
C SER A 225 -12.58 21.48 19.09
N TRP A 226 -11.29 21.78 19.19
CA TRP A 226 -10.73 22.73 20.15
C TRP A 226 -11.37 24.13 20.06
N ASP A 227 -11.85 24.53 18.88
CA ASP A 227 -12.49 25.81 18.59
C ASP A 227 -14.03 25.74 18.56
N GLY A 228 -14.61 24.62 19.01
CA GLY A 228 -16.05 24.47 19.25
C GLY A 228 -16.63 23.14 18.78
N GLN A 229 -17.82 22.85 19.27
CA GLN A 229 -18.59 21.65 18.94
C GLN A 229 -19.68 21.97 17.92
N MET A 230 -20.06 20.99 17.11
CA MET A 230 -21.17 21.11 16.15
C MET A 230 -21.93 19.78 16.05
N THR A 231 -23.25 19.86 16.07
CA THR A 231 -24.08 18.73 15.67
C THR A 231 -24.04 18.52 14.15
N TYR A 232 -24.54 17.38 13.67
CA TYR A 232 -24.70 17.14 12.23
C TYR A 232 -25.56 18.23 11.57
N ARG A 233 -26.63 18.68 12.23
CA ARG A 233 -27.48 19.80 11.77
C ARG A 233 -26.69 21.09 11.66
N ASP A 234 -25.98 21.49 12.73
CA ASP A 234 -25.23 22.75 12.72
C ASP A 234 -24.18 22.78 11.61
N LEU A 235 -23.51 21.64 11.39
CA LEU A 235 -22.51 21.49 10.34
C LEU A 235 -23.14 21.56 8.94
N ASP A 236 -24.30 20.94 8.75
CA ASP A 236 -25.05 20.97 7.49
C ASP A 236 -25.49 22.39 7.13
N GLU A 237 -26.13 23.10 8.07
CA GLU A 237 -26.61 24.47 7.90
C GLU A 237 -25.46 25.45 7.63
N ALA A 238 -24.37 25.38 8.41
CA ALA A 238 -23.21 26.24 8.20
C ALA A 238 -22.54 26.00 6.84
N SER A 239 -22.45 24.73 6.41
CA SER A 239 -21.87 24.39 5.11
C SER A 239 -22.80 24.74 3.94
N ASP A 240 -24.13 24.70 4.10
CA ASP A 240 -25.09 25.13 3.09
C ASP A 240 -25.04 26.64 2.83
N LEU A 241 -24.95 27.43 3.90
CA LEU A 241 -24.83 28.88 3.81
C LEU A 241 -23.54 29.29 3.10
N LEU A 242 -22.41 28.69 3.48
CA LEU A 242 -21.14 28.93 2.81
C LEU A 242 -21.15 28.43 1.36
N ALA A 243 -21.81 27.31 1.07
CA ALA A 243 -21.99 26.85 -0.31
C ALA A 243 -22.82 27.84 -1.16
N GLY A 244 -23.83 28.46 -0.56
CA GLY A 244 -24.61 29.55 -1.18
C GLY A 244 -23.74 30.75 -1.54
N HIS A 245 -22.90 31.20 -0.61
CA HIS A 245 -21.94 32.26 -0.85
C HIS A 245 -20.94 31.89 -1.97
N LEU A 246 -20.38 30.68 -1.94
CA LEU A 246 -19.47 30.17 -2.97
C LEU A 246 -20.10 30.21 -4.38
N ARG A 247 -21.37 29.77 -4.50
CA ARG A 247 -22.10 29.85 -5.76
C ARG A 247 -22.35 31.30 -6.19
N HIS A 248 -22.62 32.19 -5.24
CA HIS A 248 -22.83 33.62 -5.52
C HIS A 248 -21.58 34.29 -6.10
N ILE A 249 -20.39 33.95 -5.61
CA ILE A 249 -19.12 34.44 -6.15
C ILE A 249 -18.63 33.65 -7.39
N GLY A 250 -19.41 32.67 -7.84
CA GLY A 250 -19.20 31.98 -9.11
C GLY A 250 -18.42 30.66 -9.05
N ALA A 251 -18.18 30.09 -7.86
CA ALA A 251 -17.60 28.76 -7.74
C ALA A 251 -18.65 27.67 -8.03
N GLY A 252 -18.32 26.70 -8.89
CA GLY A 252 -19.23 25.62 -9.24
C GLY A 252 -18.58 24.41 -9.92
N PRO A 253 -19.37 23.59 -10.64
CA PRO A 253 -18.89 22.39 -11.32
C PRO A 253 -17.69 22.65 -12.24
N GLY A 254 -16.60 21.91 -12.01
CA GLY A 254 -15.35 22.03 -12.78
C GLY A 254 -14.32 23.00 -12.18
N ASP A 255 -14.71 23.81 -11.19
CA ASP A 255 -13.77 24.69 -10.50
C ASP A 255 -13.02 23.98 -9.37
N TRP A 256 -11.85 24.52 -9.05
CA TRP A 256 -11.07 24.17 -7.87
C TRP A 256 -11.08 25.33 -6.87
N VAL A 257 -11.33 25.02 -5.60
CA VAL A 257 -11.22 25.96 -4.48
C VAL A 257 -10.06 25.53 -3.57
N LEU A 258 -9.13 26.45 -3.27
CA LEU A 258 -8.06 26.15 -2.33
C LEU A 258 -8.54 26.30 -0.89
N LEU A 259 -8.19 25.36 -0.02
CA LEU A 259 -8.51 25.43 1.42
C LEU A 259 -7.22 25.59 2.21
N CYS A 260 -6.97 26.77 2.78
CA CYS A 260 -5.76 27.05 3.53
C CYS A 260 -6.08 27.27 5.02
N PHE A 261 -6.12 26.15 5.76
CA PHE A 261 -6.55 26.12 7.17
C PHE A 261 -5.53 25.41 8.05
N THR A 262 -5.39 25.91 9.28
CA THR A 262 -4.93 25.11 10.43
C THR A 262 -6.07 24.22 10.93
N LYS A 263 -5.76 23.31 11.84
CA LYS A 263 -6.79 22.44 12.44
C LYS A 263 -7.91 23.26 13.08
N SER A 264 -9.15 23.02 12.66
CA SER A 264 -10.33 23.79 13.10
C SER A 264 -11.62 23.12 12.61
N ARG A 265 -12.75 23.46 13.22
CA ARG A 265 -14.07 23.10 12.67
C ARG A 265 -14.35 23.78 11.32
N TRP A 266 -13.81 24.99 11.12
CA TRP A 266 -13.96 25.78 9.89
C TRP A 266 -13.41 25.08 8.64
N ALA A 267 -12.35 24.29 8.80
CA ALA A 267 -11.82 23.47 7.71
C ALA A 267 -12.86 22.47 7.20
N ILE A 268 -13.60 21.82 8.11
CA ILE A 268 -14.61 20.81 7.74
C ILE A 268 -15.85 21.46 7.13
N ILE A 269 -16.32 22.58 7.70
CA ILE A 269 -17.40 23.40 7.12
C ILE A 269 -17.04 23.76 5.66
N SER A 270 -15.81 24.22 5.44
CA SER A 270 -15.33 24.65 4.13
C SER A 270 -15.22 23.50 3.12
N MET A 271 -14.74 22.33 3.55
CA MET A 271 -14.71 21.13 2.69
C MET A 271 -16.11 20.76 2.21
N LEU A 272 -17.09 20.68 3.11
CA LEU A 272 -18.47 20.36 2.75
C LEU A 272 -19.10 21.45 1.88
N ALA A 273 -18.88 22.72 2.21
CA ALA A 273 -19.42 23.84 1.47
C ALA A 273 -18.94 23.87 0.00
N VAL A 274 -17.66 23.60 -0.25
CA VAL A 274 -17.12 23.51 -1.61
C VAL A 274 -17.77 22.36 -2.38
N LEU A 275 -17.88 21.18 -1.77
CA LEU A 275 -18.52 20.03 -2.42
C LEU A 275 -20.02 20.27 -2.69
N LYS A 276 -20.72 20.98 -1.79
CA LYS A 276 -22.13 21.38 -1.95
C LYS A 276 -22.34 22.51 -2.97
N ALA A 277 -21.35 23.39 -3.14
CA ALA A 277 -21.32 24.39 -4.22
C ALA A 277 -21.07 23.72 -5.58
N GLY A 278 -20.47 22.53 -5.55
CA GLY A 278 -20.27 21.66 -6.69
C GLY A 278 -18.86 21.67 -7.28
N ALA A 279 -17.97 22.39 -6.63
CA ALA A 279 -16.56 22.46 -6.97
C ALA A 279 -15.76 21.35 -6.26
N ALA A 280 -14.54 21.13 -6.73
CA ALA A 280 -13.56 20.31 -6.03
C ALA A 280 -12.68 21.20 -5.15
N PHE A 281 -12.09 20.64 -4.10
CA PHE A 281 -11.15 21.39 -3.26
C PHE A 281 -9.75 20.79 -3.23
N SER A 282 -8.76 21.65 -2.98
CA SER A 282 -7.38 21.23 -2.70
C SER A 282 -6.88 21.89 -1.41
N PRO A 283 -6.44 21.10 -0.41
CA PRO A 283 -5.86 21.64 0.81
C PRO A 283 -4.48 22.24 0.55
N VAL A 284 -4.20 23.37 1.19
CA VAL A 284 -2.90 24.04 1.20
C VAL A 284 -2.49 24.24 2.66
N ASP A 285 -1.27 23.84 2.99
CA ASP A 285 -0.73 24.10 4.34
C ASP A 285 -0.28 25.57 4.41
N PRO A 286 -0.71 26.34 5.41
CA PRO A 286 -0.30 27.74 5.57
C PRO A 286 1.21 27.92 5.82
N ARG A 287 1.94 26.84 6.09
CA ARG A 287 3.41 26.83 6.24
C ARG A 287 4.14 26.56 4.92
N PHE A 288 3.42 26.31 3.82
CA PHE A 288 4.06 26.10 2.53
C PHE A 288 4.75 27.39 2.04
N PRO A 289 5.94 27.27 1.41
CA PRO A 289 6.54 28.40 0.72
C PRO A 289 5.62 28.93 -0.37
N GLU A 290 5.61 30.25 -0.57
CA GLU A 290 4.78 30.93 -1.57
C GLU A 290 4.94 30.32 -2.97
N LEU A 291 6.17 29.97 -3.36
CA LEU A 291 6.45 29.32 -4.65
C LEU A 291 5.67 28.01 -4.83
N ARG A 292 5.53 27.22 -3.77
CA ARG A 292 4.77 25.96 -3.82
C ARG A 292 3.28 26.22 -4.01
N ILE A 293 2.74 27.27 -3.38
CA ILE A 293 1.34 27.67 -3.55
C ILE A 293 1.09 28.16 -4.98
N ARG A 294 2.01 28.95 -5.55
CA ARG A 294 1.96 29.36 -6.96
C ARG A 294 1.92 28.17 -7.91
N GLN A 295 2.71 27.12 -7.67
CA GLN A 295 2.69 25.89 -8.47
C GLN A 295 1.35 25.14 -8.37
N ILE A 296 0.76 25.10 -7.17
CA ILE A 296 -0.57 24.51 -6.96
C ILE A 296 -1.62 25.30 -7.75
N LEU A 297 -1.63 26.63 -7.61
CA LEU A 297 -2.52 27.54 -8.35
C LEU A 297 -2.40 27.38 -9.87
N GLN A 298 -1.17 27.25 -10.39
CA GLN A 298 -0.93 27.00 -11.82
C GLN A 298 -1.52 25.66 -12.29
N THR A 299 -1.50 24.64 -11.43
CA THR A 299 -2.02 23.31 -11.77
C THR A 299 -3.54 23.24 -11.67
N THR A 300 -4.13 23.89 -10.66
CA THR A 300 -5.57 23.86 -10.41
C THR A 300 -6.35 24.93 -11.18
N ALA A 301 -5.68 26.01 -11.59
CA ALA A 301 -6.31 27.23 -12.09
C ALA A 301 -7.41 27.78 -11.14
N ALA A 302 -7.24 27.54 -9.82
CA ALA A 302 -8.21 27.95 -8.81
C ALA A 302 -8.37 29.48 -8.77
N LYS A 303 -9.62 29.94 -8.77
CA LYS A 303 -10.00 31.36 -8.71
C LYS A 303 -10.41 31.81 -7.30
N HIS A 304 -10.81 30.86 -6.47
CA HIS A 304 -11.28 31.11 -5.11
C HIS A 304 -10.45 30.32 -4.09
N ALA A 305 -10.30 30.89 -2.91
CA ALA A 305 -9.69 30.21 -1.77
C ALA A 305 -10.42 30.56 -0.47
N LEU A 306 -10.47 29.60 0.45
CA LEU A 306 -11.07 29.75 1.77
C LEU A 306 -10.01 29.70 2.86
N VAL A 307 -10.17 30.57 3.85
CA VAL A 307 -9.32 30.70 5.05
C VAL A 307 -10.19 31.04 6.26
N CYS A 308 -9.65 30.94 7.47
CA CYS A 308 -10.29 31.45 8.70
C CYS A 308 -9.39 32.39 9.52
N ALA A 309 -8.31 32.88 8.92
CA ALA A 309 -7.33 33.74 9.59
C ALA A 309 -6.61 34.66 8.58
N GLU A 310 -6.15 35.81 9.07
CA GLU A 310 -5.54 36.85 8.24
C GLU A 310 -4.19 36.43 7.64
N ALA A 311 -3.31 35.78 8.40
CA ALA A 311 -1.99 35.39 7.91
C ALA A 311 -2.03 34.42 6.70
N PRO A 312 -2.84 33.34 6.70
CA PRO A 312 -3.09 32.53 5.50
C PRO A 312 -3.68 33.34 4.34
N ALA A 313 -4.57 34.30 4.62
CA ALA A 313 -5.18 35.15 3.59
C ALA A 313 -4.12 35.96 2.84
N GLU A 314 -3.22 36.62 3.59
CA GLU A 314 -2.14 37.42 3.03
C GLU A 314 -1.14 36.55 2.25
N LEU A 315 -0.83 35.34 2.72
CA LEU A 315 0.01 34.39 1.99
C LEU A 315 -0.58 34.03 0.62
N LEU A 316 -1.89 33.77 0.56
CA LEU A 316 -2.60 33.44 -0.68
C LEU A 316 -2.65 34.63 -1.65
N LYS A 317 -2.95 35.84 -1.15
CA LYS A 317 -2.95 37.07 -1.97
C LYS A 317 -1.58 37.40 -2.55
N ARG A 318 -0.49 37.20 -1.79
CA ARG A 318 0.89 37.32 -2.31
C ARG A 318 1.20 36.28 -3.38
N SER A 319 0.63 35.09 -3.25
CA SER A 319 0.80 34.00 -4.23
C SER A 319 0.05 34.28 -5.54
N SER A 320 -1.11 34.95 -5.48
CA SER A 320 -1.84 35.42 -6.66
C SER A 320 -2.78 36.57 -6.32
N ALA A 321 -2.56 37.73 -6.95
CA ALA A 321 -3.38 38.93 -6.75
C ALA A 321 -4.81 38.80 -7.32
N SER A 322 -5.02 37.86 -8.27
CA SER A 322 -6.34 37.61 -8.87
C SER A 322 -7.15 36.54 -8.13
N LEU A 323 -6.61 35.98 -7.04
CA LEU A 323 -7.28 34.97 -6.25
C LEU A 323 -8.26 35.64 -5.28
N GLU A 324 -9.54 35.30 -5.38
CA GLU A 324 -10.54 35.75 -4.44
C GLU A 324 -10.44 34.92 -3.16
N VAL A 325 -9.99 35.55 -2.07
CA VAL A 325 -9.78 34.89 -0.78
C VAL A 325 -10.92 35.27 0.17
N VAL A 326 -11.67 34.28 0.62
CA VAL A 326 -12.80 34.44 1.54
C VAL A 326 -12.41 33.97 2.94
N ASP A 327 -12.54 34.85 3.92
CA ASP A 327 -12.43 34.51 5.34
C ASP A 327 -13.78 34.00 5.85
N VAL A 328 -13.88 32.68 6.04
CA VAL A 328 -15.12 32.00 6.42
C VAL A 328 -15.60 32.40 7.80
N SER A 329 -14.71 32.87 8.68
CA SER A 329 -15.11 33.34 10.02
C SER A 329 -15.87 34.67 9.99
N ARG A 330 -15.79 35.39 8.87
CA ARG A 330 -16.38 36.73 8.67
C ARG A 330 -17.55 36.72 7.68
N VAL A 331 -17.90 35.56 7.12
CA VAL A 331 -19.07 35.44 6.24
C VAL A 331 -20.32 35.72 7.05
N ASP A 332 -21.20 36.59 6.55
CA ASP A 332 -22.50 36.80 7.17
C ASP A 332 -23.42 35.61 6.85
N TYR A 333 -23.50 34.70 7.81
CA TYR A 333 -24.35 33.51 7.77
C TYR A 333 -25.85 33.84 7.87
N ASN A 334 -26.23 35.10 8.15
CA ASN A 334 -27.64 35.53 8.15
C ASN A 334 -28.09 36.04 6.77
N MET A 335 -27.17 36.25 5.83
CA MET A 335 -27.57 36.56 4.46
C MET A 335 -28.17 35.32 3.81
N SER A 336 -29.48 35.38 3.54
CA SER A 336 -30.13 34.45 2.64
C SER A 336 -29.64 34.74 1.21
N TYR A 337 -28.57 34.04 0.82
CA TYR A 337 -28.26 33.93 -0.60
C TYR A 337 -29.45 33.18 -1.20
N ASN A 338 -30.23 33.87 -2.05
CA ASN A 338 -31.21 33.19 -2.90
C ASN A 338 -30.51 31.95 -3.45
N GLN A 339 -31.09 30.76 -3.23
CA GLN A 339 -30.63 29.51 -3.81
C GLN A 339 -30.86 29.59 -5.33
N GLY A 340 -30.12 30.49 -5.99
CA GLY A 340 -30.09 30.58 -7.43
C GLY A 340 -29.75 29.19 -7.91
N ASN A 341 -30.66 28.62 -8.69
CA ASN A 341 -30.57 27.30 -9.30
C ASN A 341 -29.42 27.26 -10.32
N LEU A 342 -28.19 27.58 -9.92
CA LEU A 342 -27.00 27.08 -10.58
C LEU A 342 -27.02 25.59 -10.31
N ALA A 343 -27.57 24.87 -11.29
CA ALA A 343 -28.00 23.51 -11.11
C ALA A 343 -26.79 22.64 -10.72
N VAL A 344 -26.77 22.20 -9.47
CA VAL A 344 -25.90 21.11 -8.96
C VAL A 344 -26.03 19.85 -9.84
N SER A 345 -27.05 19.79 -10.70
CA SER A 345 -27.34 18.76 -11.69
C SER A 345 -26.23 18.45 -12.71
N GLN A 346 -25.09 19.13 -12.70
CA GLN A 346 -23.95 18.85 -13.58
C GLN A 346 -22.86 17.98 -12.94
N ILE A 347 -22.92 17.73 -11.64
CA ILE A 347 -21.93 16.90 -10.96
C ILE A 347 -22.35 15.43 -11.08
N THR A 348 -21.37 14.57 -11.34
CA THR A 348 -21.57 13.12 -11.34
C THR A 348 -20.67 12.48 -10.30
N PRO A 349 -20.90 11.21 -9.90
CA PRO A 349 -19.98 10.47 -9.03
C PRO A 349 -18.53 10.42 -9.55
N ARG A 350 -18.31 10.67 -10.84
CA ARG A 350 -16.98 10.73 -11.47
C ARG A 350 -16.34 12.11 -11.46
N SER A 351 -17.06 13.14 -11.06
CA SER A 351 -16.53 14.49 -10.94
C SER A 351 -15.48 14.54 -9.82
N PRO A 352 -14.41 15.35 -9.98
CA PRO A 352 -13.41 15.58 -8.94
C PRO A 352 -14.04 16.08 -7.63
N ALA A 353 -13.57 15.58 -6.49
CA ALA A 353 -13.96 16.04 -5.17
C ALA A 353 -12.76 16.61 -4.39
N ILE A 354 -11.63 15.88 -4.39
CA ILE A 354 -10.45 16.22 -3.59
C ILE A 354 -9.20 16.16 -4.48
N GLY A 355 -8.30 17.14 -4.35
CA GLY A 355 -7.03 17.21 -5.07
C GLY A 355 -5.86 17.30 -4.10
N LEU A 356 -5.00 16.28 -4.06
CA LEU A 356 -3.86 16.20 -3.15
C LEU A 356 -2.54 16.31 -3.89
N PHE A 357 -1.65 17.19 -3.42
CA PHE A 357 -0.37 17.43 -4.08
C PHE A 357 0.78 16.69 -3.41
N THR A 358 1.45 15.82 -4.16
CA THR A 358 2.65 15.10 -3.71
C THR A 358 3.93 15.76 -4.21
N SER A 359 5.05 15.50 -3.52
CA SER A 359 6.39 15.84 -4.01
C SER A 359 6.68 15.00 -5.26
N GLY A 360 6.38 15.54 -6.44
CA GLY A 360 6.72 14.89 -7.70
C GLY A 360 8.23 14.71 -7.81
N SER A 361 8.67 13.56 -8.33
CA SER A 361 10.09 13.25 -8.58
C SER A 361 10.80 14.23 -9.53
N THR A 362 10.03 15.02 -10.28
CA THR A 362 10.50 16.03 -11.25
C THR A 362 10.60 17.44 -10.64
N GLY A 363 10.36 17.61 -9.34
CA GLY A 363 10.35 18.92 -8.66
C GLY A 363 9.05 19.70 -8.82
N THR A 364 8.21 19.38 -9.81
CA THR A 364 6.85 19.93 -9.96
C THR A 364 5.86 19.10 -9.13
N PRO A 365 5.03 19.72 -8.27
CA PRO A 365 3.97 19.01 -7.54
C PRO A 365 2.99 18.30 -8.49
N LYS A 366 2.64 17.05 -8.17
CA LYS A 366 1.62 16.29 -8.93
C LYS A 366 0.32 16.24 -8.16
N CYS A 367 -0.79 16.61 -8.80
CA CYS A 367 -2.11 16.51 -8.20
C CYS A 367 -2.68 15.09 -8.38
N ILE A 368 -3.02 14.45 -7.27
CA ILE A 368 -3.82 13.24 -7.21
C ILE A 368 -5.28 13.70 -7.11
N ILE A 369 -6.06 13.40 -8.15
CA ILE A 369 -7.47 13.79 -8.23
C ILE A 369 -8.33 12.60 -7.81
N ALA A 370 -9.07 12.80 -6.73
CA ALA A 370 -10.00 11.85 -6.15
C ALA A 370 -11.45 12.23 -6.53
N PRO A 371 -12.14 11.45 -7.38
CA PRO A 371 -13.55 11.68 -7.66
C PRO A 371 -14.45 11.22 -6.51
N HIS A 372 -15.67 11.77 -6.44
CA HIS A 372 -16.64 11.47 -5.37
C HIS A 372 -16.85 9.97 -5.14
N ALA A 373 -17.11 9.22 -6.19
CA ALA A 373 -17.32 7.78 -6.14
C ALA A 373 -16.15 7.04 -5.49
N ALA A 374 -14.91 7.41 -5.81
CA ALA A 374 -13.73 6.77 -5.23
C ALA A 374 -13.60 7.10 -3.73
N VAL A 375 -13.84 8.36 -3.36
CA VAL A 375 -13.82 8.81 -1.96
C VAL A 375 -14.85 8.06 -1.11
N ILE A 376 -16.09 7.96 -1.60
CA ILE A 376 -17.18 7.27 -0.87
C ILE A 376 -16.93 5.77 -0.82
N THR A 377 -16.54 5.15 -1.94
CA THR A 377 -16.23 3.72 -1.98
C THR A 377 -15.11 3.40 -0.97
N GLY A 378 -14.02 4.17 -0.98
CA GLY A 378 -12.93 4.01 -0.04
C GLY A 378 -13.36 4.18 1.41
N ALA A 379 -14.14 5.23 1.71
CA ALA A 379 -14.62 5.50 3.06
C ALA A 379 -15.60 4.46 3.60
N ARG A 380 -16.47 3.89 2.75
CA ARG A 380 -17.40 2.79 3.10
C ARG A 380 -16.67 1.48 3.35
N GLU A 381 -15.78 1.08 2.44
CA GLU A 381 -15.00 -0.14 2.63
C GLU A 381 -14.11 -0.04 3.88
N PHE A 382 -13.49 1.13 4.08
CA PHE A 382 -12.69 1.40 5.27
C PHE A 382 -13.53 1.38 6.54
N GLY A 383 -14.67 2.09 6.56
CA GLY A 383 -15.58 2.15 7.70
C GLY A 383 -16.14 0.78 8.08
N ASN A 384 -16.57 -0.01 7.09
CA ASN A 384 -17.05 -1.38 7.31
C ASN A 384 -15.95 -2.27 7.89
N TYR A 385 -14.72 -2.18 7.34
CA TYR A 385 -13.61 -2.96 7.84
C TYR A 385 -13.24 -2.61 9.29
N VAL A 386 -13.14 -1.32 9.61
CA VAL A 386 -12.78 -0.88 10.96
C VAL A 386 -13.95 -0.92 11.94
N GLY A 387 -15.16 -1.28 11.50
CA GLY A 387 -16.36 -1.26 12.33
C GLY A 387 -16.72 0.13 12.84
N ALA A 388 -16.60 1.15 11.98
CA ALA A 388 -17.01 2.51 12.32
C ALA A 388 -18.53 2.57 12.52
N ASP A 389 -18.94 3.33 13.53
CA ASP A 389 -20.35 3.52 13.89
C ASP A 389 -20.60 4.89 14.54
N ARG A 390 -21.82 5.09 15.03
CA ARG A 390 -22.26 6.35 15.65
C ARG A 390 -21.59 6.66 16.99
N GLU A 391 -21.05 5.65 17.67
CA GLU A 391 -20.34 5.80 18.95
C GLU A 391 -18.85 6.06 18.75
N THR A 392 -18.35 5.83 17.54
CA THR A 392 -16.94 6.04 17.20
C THR A 392 -16.57 7.52 17.27
N ARG A 393 -15.42 7.81 17.89
CA ARG A 393 -14.84 9.16 18.01
C ARG A 393 -13.46 9.17 17.37
N PHE A 394 -13.38 9.69 16.16
CA PHE A 394 -12.16 9.72 15.33
C PHE A 394 -11.25 10.86 15.74
N LEU A 395 -10.01 10.57 16.15
CA LEU A 395 -8.96 11.59 16.30
C LEU A 395 -8.48 12.07 14.92
N GLN A 396 -8.72 13.35 14.60
CA GLN A 396 -8.29 13.97 13.35
C GLN A 396 -6.83 14.46 13.42
N PHE A 397 -5.88 13.52 13.45
CA PHE A 397 -4.46 13.85 13.61
C PHE A 397 -3.78 14.27 12.30
N ALA A 398 -3.93 13.51 11.21
CA ALA A 398 -3.17 13.76 9.98
C ALA A 398 -3.40 15.17 9.41
N ALA A 399 -2.36 15.85 8.94
CA ALA A 399 -2.51 17.18 8.32
C ALA A 399 -3.40 17.08 7.08
N TYR A 400 -4.18 18.13 6.78
CA TYR A 400 -5.17 18.09 5.70
C TYR A 400 -4.55 17.88 4.31
N THR A 401 -3.26 18.13 4.14
CA THR A 401 -2.55 17.86 2.87
C THR A 401 -2.20 16.38 2.66
N PHE A 402 -2.52 15.50 3.61
CA PHE A 402 -2.30 14.05 3.51
C PHE A 402 -3.63 13.31 3.32
N ASP A 403 -3.65 12.30 2.46
CA ASP A 403 -4.81 11.45 2.19
C ASP A 403 -5.38 10.79 3.46
N MET A 404 -4.51 10.47 4.42
CA MET A 404 -4.87 9.94 5.73
C MET A 404 -5.91 10.76 6.48
N SER A 405 -5.89 12.10 6.36
CA SER A 405 -6.91 12.93 7.04
C SER A 405 -8.30 12.67 6.49
N TYR A 406 -8.42 12.34 5.20
CA TYR A 406 -9.72 12.14 4.56
C TYR A 406 -10.29 10.75 4.84
N ALA A 407 -9.45 9.76 5.17
CA ALA A 407 -9.94 8.52 5.75
C ALA A 407 -10.69 8.81 7.05
N ASP A 408 -10.12 9.64 7.93
CA ASP A 408 -10.75 9.99 9.21
C ASP A 408 -12.00 10.87 8.99
N ILE A 409 -11.87 11.95 8.21
CA ILE A 409 -12.94 12.95 8.01
C ILE A 409 -14.14 12.34 7.31
N ILE A 410 -13.93 11.71 6.15
CA ILE A 410 -15.04 11.22 5.32
C ILE A 410 -15.71 10.03 6.00
N THR A 411 -14.94 9.04 6.49
CA THR A 411 -15.54 7.89 7.17
C THR A 411 -16.32 8.32 8.43
N SER A 412 -15.80 9.25 9.24
CA SER A 412 -16.53 9.75 10.40
C SER A 412 -17.89 10.33 10.02
N LEU A 413 -17.91 11.23 9.03
CA LEU A 413 -19.13 11.91 8.57
C LEU A 413 -20.15 10.96 7.91
N LEU A 414 -19.68 9.92 7.22
CA LEU A 414 -20.55 8.93 6.56
C LEU A 414 -21.21 7.99 7.57
N TYR A 415 -20.51 7.61 8.64
CA TYR A 415 -20.99 6.62 9.62
C TYR A 415 -21.73 7.25 10.80
N GLY A 416 -21.91 8.56 10.80
CA GLY A 416 -22.57 9.26 11.91
C GLY A 416 -21.70 9.36 13.16
N SER A 417 -20.40 9.17 13.02
CA SER A 417 -19.41 9.25 14.10
C SER A 417 -19.13 10.72 14.47
N CYS A 418 -18.29 10.91 15.48
CA CYS A 418 -17.80 12.22 15.89
C CYS A 418 -16.32 12.39 15.51
N LEU A 419 -15.96 13.53 14.93
CA LEU A 419 -14.58 13.88 14.59
C LEU A 419 -13.98 14.82 15.66
N CYS A 420 -12.99 14.32 16.39
CA CYS A 420 -12.26 15.05 17.43
C CYS A 420 -11.05 15.78 16.81
N ILE A 421 -11.09 17.12 16.78
CA ILE A 421 -10.07 17.93 16.10
C ILE A 421 -9.23 18.70 17.14
N PRO A 422 -7.94 18.35 17.35
CA PRO A 422 -7.03 19.12 18.20
C PRO A 422 -6.58 20.41 17.53
N SER A 423 -6.10 21.40 18.29
CA SER A 423 -5.34 22.51 17.69
C SER A 423 -4.02 22.01 17.11
N ASP A 424 -3.36 22.79 16.24
CA ASP A 424 -2.04 22.39 15.73
C ASP A 424 -0.98 22.30 16.85
N ASP A 425 -1.07 23.14 17.89
CA ASP A 425 -0.17 23.08 19.04
C ASP A 425 -0.39 21.81 19.88
N GLU A 426 -1.66 21.48 20.17
CA GLU A 426 -2.02 20.25 20.86
C GLU A 426 -1.58 19.02 20.05
N ARG A 427 -1.78 19.06 18.73
CA ARG A 427 -1.37 18.00 17.82
C ARG A 427 0.13 17.74 17.84
N MET A 428 0.95 18.78 17.94
CA MET A 428 2.42 18.67 17.82
C MET A 428 3.13 18.47 19.17
N GLY A 429 2.56 18.96 20.27
CA GLY A 429 3.22 18.93 21.58
C GLY A 429 2.36 18.49 22.77
N GLY A 430 1.04 18.39 22.61
CA GLY A 430 0.09 18.10 23.70
C GLY A 430 -0.88 16.95 23.42
N LEU A 431 -0.53 16.04 22.52
CA LEU A 431 -1.48 15.07 21.97
C LEU A 431 -1.98 14.09 23.04
N GLN A 432 -1.11 13.68 23.96
CA GLN A 432 -1.45 12.80 25.06
C GLN A 432 -2.53 13.41 25.96
N ASP A 433 -2.37 14.68 26.33
CA ASP A 433 -3.31 15.42 27.18
C ASP A 433 -4.64 15.64 26.44
N TYR A 434 -4.58 15.94 25.14
CA TYR A 434 -5.77 16.04 24.30
C TYR A 434 -6.56 14.72 24.28
N ILE A 435 -5.90 13.58 24.10
CA ILE A 435 -6.54 12.25 24.10
C ILE A 435 -7.22 11.96 25.43
N GLN A 436 -6.58 12.30 26.56
CA GLN A 436 -7.17 12.12 27.89
C GLN A 436 -8.43 12.97 28.10
N ARG A 437 -8.39 14.23 27.63
CA ARG A 437 -9.47 15.19 27.80
C ARG A 437 -10.66 14.93 26.87
N VAL A 438 -10.40 14.78 25.58
CA VAL A 438 -11.44 14.68 24.52
C VAL A 438 -11.88 13.23 24.29
N LYS A 439 -11.10 12.25 24.78
CA LYS A 439 -11.44 10.82 24.74
C LYS A 439 -11.88 10.34 23.35
N PRO A 440 -11.07 10.54 22.28
CA PRO A 440 -11.30 9.83 21.04
C PRO A 440 -11.20 8.31 21.29
N THR A 441 -11.99 7.52 20.57
CA THR A 441 -11.98 6.04 20.68
C THR A 441 -11.18 5.39 19.58
N TRP A 442 -10.80 6.17 18.56
CA TRP A 442 -10.11 5.70 17.39
C TRP A 442 -8.99 6.67 17.00
N ALA A 443 -7.83 6.14 16.61
CA ALA A 443 -6.72 6.92 16.09
C ALA A 443 -6.04 6.25 14.90
N ASN A 444 -5.58 7.07 13.95
CA ASN A 444 -4.85 6.66 12.76
C ASN A 444 -3.58 7.50 12.68
N LEU A 445 -2.46 6.87 13.03
CA LEU A 445 -1.19 7.52 13.29
C LEU A 445 -0.07 6.86 12.49
N THR A 446 1.06 7.54 12.38
CA THR A 446 2.30 6.85 11.98
C THR A 446 2.90 6.14 13.20
N PRO A 447 3.65 5.05 13.01
CA PRO A 447 4.45 4.43 14.08
C PRO A 447 5.27 5.45 14.88
N THR A 448 5.89 6.43 14.21
CA THR A 448 6.62 7.50 14.87
C THR A 448 5.78 8.31 15.87
N VAL A 449 4.54 8.65 15.52
CA VAL A 449 3.66 9.37 16.44
C VAL A 449 3.15 8.47 17.55
N ALA A 450 2.78 7.23 17.24
CA ALA A 450 2.29 6.28 18.23
C ALA A 450 3.32 5.99 19.33
N ARG A 451 4.63 6.01 19.02
CA ARG A 451 5.72 5.87 20.00
C ARG A 451 5.85 7.03 20.98
N MET A 452 5.30 8.20 20.66
CA MET A 452 5.32 9.36 21.56
C MET A 452 4.20 9.33 22.61
N LEU A 453 3.25 8.40 22.46
CA LEU A 453 2.11 8.25 23.33
C LEU A 453 2.34 7.09 24.31
N ASP A 454 1.84 7.25 25.52
CA ASP A 454 1.75 6.18 26.50
C ASP A 454 0.39 5.47 26.33
N PRO A 455 0.39 4.17 25.95
CA PRO A 455 -0.85 3.40 25.83
C PRO A 455 -1.69 3.38 27.11
N ALA A 456 -1.05 3.36 28.29
CA ALA A 456 -1.76 3.33 29.58
C ALA A 456 -2.52 4.64 29.84
N MET A 457 -1.96 5.76 29.41
CA MET A 457 -2.57 7.10 29.51
C MET A 457 -3.54 7.39 28.34
N SER A 458 -3.67 6.48 27.38
CA SER A 458 -4.50 6.61 26.18
C SER A 458 -5.71 5.65 26.20
N SER A 459 -6.21 5.31 27.39
CA SER A 459 -7.20 4.24 27.62
C SER A 459 -8.56 4.43 26.92
N SER A 460 -8.85 5.65 26.45
CA SER A 460 -10.01 5.95 25.60
C SER A 460 -9.90 5.32 24.22
N ILE A 461 -8.69 5.21 23.66
CA ILE A 461 -8.43 4.61 22.35
C ILE A 461 -8.69 3.12 22.43
N LYS A 462 -9.66 2.64 21.63
CA LYS A 462 -10.00 1.23 21.48
C LYS A 462 -9.45 0.64 20.20
N LYS A 463 -9.22 1.47 19.19
CA LYS A 463 -8.70 1.08 17.89
C LYS A 463 -7.58 2.01 17.43
N LEU A 464 -6.43 1.44 17.09
CA LEU A 464 -5.26 2.15 16.60
C LEU A 464 -4.85 1.60 15.23
N LEU A 465 -4.85 2.47 14.23
CA LEU A 465 -4.32 2.18 12.90
C LEU A 465 -2.94 2.81 12.78
N LEU A 466 -1.97 2.01 12.34
CA LEU A 466 -0.63 2.45 12.02
C LEU A 466 -0.42 2.41 10.51
N ALA A 467 -0.09 3.56 9.92
CA ALA A 467 0.12 3.67 8.47
C ALA A 467 1.27 4.63 8.12
N GLY A 468 1.70 4.59 6.86
CA GLY A 468 2.66 5.54 6.29
C GLY A 468 4.13 5.25 6.61
N GLU A 469 4.43 4.39 7.59
CA GLU A 469 5.78 3.92 7.90
C GLU A 469 5.76 2.42 8.18
N LEU A 470 6.96 1.84 8.30
CA LEU A 470 7.14 0.45 8.68
C LEU A 470 6.75 0.23 10.14
N VAL A 471 5.81 -0.67 10.38
CA VAL A 471 5.38 -1.05 11.73
C VAL A 471 6.31 -2.14 12.28
N LYS A 472 6.84 -1.93 13.48
CA LYS A 472 7.62 -2.92 14.24
C LYS A 472 6.78 -3.51 15.37
N GLU A 473 7.16 -4.68 15.85
CA GLU A 473 6.51 -5.31 17.01
C GLU A 473 6.55 -4.40 18.26
N SER A 474 7.68 -3.72 18.48
CA SER A 474 7.83 -2.73 19.55
C SER A 474 6.88 -1.53 19.45
N ASP A 475 6.33 -1.23 18.26
CA ASP A 475 5.37 -0.14 18.07
C ASP A 475 3.96 -0.54 18.53
N VAL A 476 3.66 -1.84 18.63
CA VAL A 476 2.29 -2.36 18.89
C VAL A 476 2.14 -3.06 20.23
N GLU A 477 3.22 -3.62 20.80
CA GLU A 477 3.17 -4.46 22.00
C GLU A 477 2.50 -3.75 23.20
N GLY A 478 2.87 -2.50 23.46
CA GLY A 478 2.29 -1.72 24.56
C GLY A 478 0.80 -1.44 24.38
N TRP A 479 0.36 -1.17 23.15
CA TRP A 479 -1.04 -0.93 22.79
C TRP A 479 -1.88 -2.19 22.92
N ILE A 480 -1.37 -3.33 22.44
CA ILE A 480 -2.06 -4.62 22.57
C ILE A 480 -2.19 -5.02 24.04
N LYS A 481 -1.14 -4.85 24.85
CA LYS A 481 -1.19 -5.09 26.31
C LYS A 481 -2.21 -4.19 27.01
N ALA A 482 -2.41 -2.97 26.52
CA ALA A 482 -3.44 -2.05 26.99
C ALA A 482 -4.87 -2.39 26.49
N GLY A 483 -5.03 -3.48 25.73
CA GLY A 483 -6.33 -3.95 25.22
C GLY A 483 -6.82 -3.20 23.98
N VAL A 484 -5.94 -2.55 23.24
CA VAL A 484 -6.28 -1.82 22.01
C VAL A 484 -6.20 -2.74 20.80
N GLU A 485 -7.22 -2.66 19.92
CA GLU A 485 -7.21 -3.33 18.62
C GLU A 485 -6.27 -2.57 17.68
N VAL A 486 -5.15 -3.20 17.29
CA VAL A 486 -4.13 -2.55 16.46
C VAL A 486 -4.14 -3.11 15.04
N HIS A 487 -4.17 -2.24 14.04
CA HIS A 487 -4.10 -2.61 12.63
C HIS A 487 -2.90 -1.99 11.93
N ASN A 488 -2.17 -2.79 11.19
CA ASN A 488 -1.22 -2.31 10.19
C ASN A 488 -1.97 -1.94 8.92
N VAL A 489 -1.76 -0.73 8.41
CA VAL A 489 -2.48 -0.22 7.26
C VAL A 489 -1.51 0.33 6.23
N TYR A 490 -1.64 -0.14 4.99
CA TYR A 490 -0.87 0.39 3.88
C TYR A 490 -1.78 0.84 2.73
N GLY A 491 -1.44 2.00 2.19
CA GLY A 491 -2.06 2.60 1.03
C GLY A 491 -1.27 3.84 0.59
N PRO A 492 -0.79 3.93 -0.67
CA PRO A 492 -0.30 5.19 -1.22
C PRO A 492 -1.45 6.21 -1.38
N ALA A 493 -1.10 7.50 -1.41
CA ALA A 493 -2.07 8.57 -1.63
C ALA A 493 -2.86 8.42 -2.94
N GLU A 494 -2.25 7.78 -3.94
CA GLU A 494 -2.88 7.45 -5.21
C GLU A 494 -4.11 6.55 -5.11
N ASN A 495 -4.35 5.86 -3.99
CA ASN A 495 -5.48 4.94 -3.86
C ASN A 495 -6.74 5.56 -3.29
N VAL A 496 -6.76 6.88 -3.03
CA VAL A 496 -7.97 7.63 -2.66
C VAL A 496 -8.69 6.95 -1.49
N ILE A 497 -8.08 6.98 -0.29
CA ILE A 497 -8.62 6.44 0.96
C ILE A 497 -8.67 4.89 1.01
N VAL A 498 -8.66 4.19 -0.13
CA VAL A 498 -8.65 2.71 -0.18
C VAL A 498 -7.35 2.18 0.41
N ARG A 499 -7.50 1.45 1.51
CA ARG A 499 -6.42 0.92 2.33
C ARG A 499 -6.52 -0.59 2.37
N THR A 500 -5.37 -1.23 2.45
CA THR A 500 -5.30 -2.63 2.83
C THR A 500 -4.92 -2.70 4.31
N PRO A 501 -5.82 -3.17 5.17
CA PRO A 501 -5.55 -3.34 6.58
C PRO A 501 -5.25 -4.81 6.95
N ALA A 502 -4.39 -5.01 7.95
CA ALA A 502 -4.11 -6.32 8.56
C ALA A 502 -4.09 -6.19 10.10
N PRO A 503 -4.82 -7.03 10.86
CA PRO A 503 -4.83 -6.97 12.32
C PRO A 503 -3.54 -7.54 12.93
N PHE A 504 -3.20 -7.09 14.15
CA PHE A 504 -2.14 -7.66 14.99
C PHE A 504 -2.71 -8.36 16.25
N PRO A 505 -2.11 -9.47 16.73
CA PRO A 505 -1.05 -10.26 16.09
C PRO A 505 -1.54 -10.85 14.76
N LEU A 506 -0.64 -11.17 13.83
CA LEU A 506 -0.94 -11.81 12.54
C LEU A 506 -1.38 -13.28 12.74
N LEU A 507 -2.34 -13.54 13.62
CA LEU A 507 -2.94 -14.84 13.83
C LEU A 507 -4.02 -15.05 12.77
N THR A 508 -3.75 -15.98 11.86
CA THR A 508 -4.69 -16.71 10.99
C THR A 508 -6.11 -16.12 10.88
N PHE A 509 -6.27 -15.00 10.18
CA PHE A 509 -7.55 -14.55 9.65
C PHE A 509 -7.50 -14.49 8.12
N PRO A 510 -8.59 -14.79 7.41
CA PRO A 510 -8.60 -15.04 5.97
C PRO A 510 -8.53 -13.77 5.11
N SER A 511 -8.12 -12.61 5.66
CA SER A 511 -7.89 -11.40 4.87
C SER A 511 -6.42 -11.37 4.40
N PRO A 512 -6.13 -11.66 3.12
CA PRO A 512 -4.81 -12.11 2.68
C PRO A 512 -3.90 -10.98 2.19
N LEU A 513 -4.34 -9.73 2.25
CA LEU A 513 -3.79 -8.71 1.37
C LEU A 513 -2.44 -8.13 1.89
N LEU A 514 -2.16 -8.08 3.19
CA LEU A 514 -0.85 -7.58 3.69
C LEU A 514 -0.13 -8.47 4.70
N SER A 515 -0.75 -9.58 5.10
CA SER A 515 -0.17 -10.53 6.05
C SER A 515 1.02 -11.32 5.47
N TYR A 516 1.28 -11.22 4.15
CA TYR A 516 2.24 -12.08 3.45
C TYR A 516 3.10 -11.32 2.43
N SER A 517 3.88 -10.29 2.81
CA SER A 517 4.84 -9.66 1.89
C SER A 517 6.23 -10.28 1.91
N TRP A 518 6.48 -11.19 0.97
CA TRP A 518 7.80 -11.75 0.64
C TRP A 518 8.58 -10.75 -0.21
N GLY A 519 9.91 -10.60 0.00
CA GLY A 519 10.93 -10.05 -0.94
C GLY A 519 10.76 -8.65 -1.58
N PRO A 520 11.71 -8.23 -2.44
CA PRO A 520 11.76 -6.89 -3.05
C PRO A 520 10.82 -6.76 -4.26
N PHE A 521 9.52 -6.93 -4.06
CA PHE A 521 8.54 -6.85 -5.15
C PHE A 521 7.86 -5.48 -5.21
N ARG A 522 7.45 -5.06 -6.42
CA ARG A 522 6.63 -3.86 -6.64
C ARG A 522 5.17 -4.22 -6.46
N MET A 523 4.43 -3.39 -5.73
CA MET A 523 2.99 -3.48 -5.61
C MET A 523 2.32 -2.60 -6.69
N VAL A 524 1.29 -3.10 -7.37
CA VAL A 524 0.63 -2.37 -8.47
C VAL A 524 -0.88 -2.35 -8.26
N PHE A 525 -1.43 -1.15 -8.09
CA PHE A 525 -2.87 -0.92 -7.95
C PHE A 525 -3.53 -0.81 -9.33
N THR A 526 -4.79 -1.20 -9.44
CA THR A 526 -5.44 -1.51 -10.73
C THR A 526 -6.91 -1.12 -10.65
N ASN A 527 -7.57 -0.74 -11.74
CA ASN A 527 -8.85 -0.03 -11.69
C ASN A 527 -10.03 -0.88 -12.17
N ALA A 528 -11.24 -0.44 -11.83
CA ALA A 528 -12.47 -0.81 -12.53
C ALA A 528 -13.16 0.48 -13.00
N GLY A 529 -13.05 0.87 -14.28
CA GLY A 529 -13.80 2.03 -14.81
C GLY A 529 -13.38 2.51 -16.21
N PRO A 530 -14.31 3.12 -17.02
CA PRO A 530 -14.02 3.61 -18.38
C PRO A 530 -13.18 4.91 -18.41
N ARG A 531 -12.85 5.33 -19.64
CA ARG A 531 -11.76 6.23 -20.08
C ARG A 531 -11.48 7.56 -19.33
N THR A 532 -12.28 8.01 -18.36
CA THR A 532 -12.20 9.38 -17.81
C THR A 532 -12.31 9.53 -16.28
N GLY A 533 -12.34 8.47 -15.47
CA GLY A 533 -12.43 8.59 -14.00
C GLY A 533 -11.54 7.58 -13.26
N MET A 534 -10.77 8.06 -12.28
CA MET A 534 -9.89 7.23 -11.45
C MET A 534 -10.69 6.54 -10.33
N HIS A 535 -11.04 5.26 -10.52
CA HIS A 535 -11.54 4.38 -9.45
C HIS A 535 -10.46 3.36 -9.14
N HIS A 536 -9.89 3.41 -7.93
CA HIS A 536 -8.74 2.59 -7.55
C HIS A 536 -9.22 1.28 -6.89
N ARG A 537 -8.81 0.13 -7.45
CA ARG A 537 -8.84 -1.18 -6.80
C ARG A 537 -7.42 -1.44 -6.27
N ALA A 538 -7.30 -2.03 -5.09
CA ALA A 538 -6.06 -2.66 -4.68
C ALA A 538 -6.00 -4.06 -5.24
N TYR A 539 -5.11 -4.27 -6.22
CA TYR A 539 -4.66 -5.62 -6.53
C TYR A 539 -3.26 -5.70 -5.97
N ILE A 540 -3.00 -6.70 -5.16
CA ILE A 540 -1.64 -6.98 -4.73
C ILE A 540 -1.16 -8.06 -5.69
N THR A 541 -0.35 -7.61 -6.65
CA THR A 541 0.27 -8.47 -7.63
C THR A 541 1.77 -8.37 -7.49
N TRP A 542 2.41 -9.51 -7.32
CA TRP A 542 3.84 -9.68 -7.07
C TRP A 542 4.61 -9.52 -8.38
N SER A 543 5.79 -8.89 -8.29
CA SER A 543 6.83 -8.70 -9.34
C SER A 543 6.83 -7.40 -10.14
N ARG A 544 8.06 -6.96 -10.42
CA ARG A 544 8.44 -5.82 -11.28
C ARG A 544 8.05 -5.97 -12.75
N ARG A 545 7.32 -7.02 -13.14
CA ARG A 545 6.98 -7.31 -14.55
C ARG A 545 5.49 -7.24 -14.89
N TYR A 546 4.68 -6.58 -14.07
CA TYR A 546 3.27 -6.37 -14.41
C TYR A 546 2.99 -5.34 -15.52
N CYS A 547 4.03 -4.71 -16.10
CA CYS A 547 3.88 -4.00 -17.38
C CYS A 547 3.62 -4.96 -18.57
N ARG A 548 3.85 -6.29 -18.46
CA ARG A 548 3.80 -7.22 -19.62
C ARG A 548 2.76 -8.35 -19.53
N ILE A 549 1.98 -8.43 -18.45
CA ILE A 549 0.78 -9.29 -18.38
C ILE A 549 -0.40 -8.72 -19.20
N ARG A 550 -0.24 -7.53 -19.79
CA ARG A 550 -1.20 -6.96 -20.76
C ARG A 550 -1.39 -7.85 -21.99
N GLU A 551 -0.37 -8.61 -22.39
CA GLU A 551 -0.35 -9.39 -23.63
C GLU A 551 -0.76 -10.86 -23.43
N LYS A 552 -0.62 -11.41 -22.22
CA LYS A 552 -0.75 -12.85 -21.97
C LYS A 552 -2.05 -13.27 -21.25
N TYR A 553 -2.68 -12.38 -20.45
CA TYR A 553 -3.90 -12.68 -19.69
C TYR A 553 -4.87 -11.46 -19.59
N PRO A 554 -5.63 -11.16 -20.66
CA PRO A 554 -6.46 -9.94 -20.76
C PRO A 554 -7.62 -9.85 -19.75
N ASP A 555 -8.01 -10.95 -19.10
CA ASP A 555 -9.17 -11.02 -18.21
C ASP A 555 -8.86 -10.58 -16.75
N LEU A 556 -7.60 -10.35 -16.39
CA LEU A 556 -7.17 -9.99 -15.03
C LEU A 556 -7.21 -8.47 -14.71
N GLY A 557 -8.13 -7.71 -15.31
CA GLY A 557 -8.47 -6.34 -14.92
C GLY A 557 -7.90 -5.21 -15.79
N ARG A 558 -8.69 -4.13 -15.96
CA ARG A 558 -8.43 -3.03 -16.91
C ARG A 558 -7.91 -1.75 -16.20
N ARG A 559 -6.64 -1.39 -16.50
CA ARG A 559 -5.84 -0.18 -16.11
C ARG A 559 -5.13 -0.26 -14.75
N ARG A 560 -3.86 0.18 -14.67
CA ARG A 560 -2.96 0.01 -13.50
C ARG A 560 -2.01 1.21 -13.28
N ARG A 561 -1.64 1.52 -12.02
CA ARG A 561 -0.66 2.57 -11.64
C ARG A 561 0.44 1.99 -10.73
N GLU A 562 1.70 2.26 -11.07
CA GLU A 562 2.88 1.78 -10.31
C GLU A 562 3.14 2.63 -9.07
N THR A 563 3.53 2.01 -7.94
CA THR A 563 4.08 2.72 -6.78
C THR A 563 5.60 2.61 -6.72
N SER A 564 6.23 3.67 -6.22
CA SER A 564 7.69 3.84 -6.14
C SER A 564 8.41 2.98 -5.09
N PRO A 565 7.87 2.68 -3.89
CA PRO A 565 8.65 2.00 -2.87
C PRO A 565 8.92 0.55 -3.27
N ARG A 566 10.21 0.17 -3.21
CA ARG A 566 10.61 -1.23 -3.09
C ARG A 566 10.58 -1.53 -1.59
N PRO A 567 9.76 -2.47 -1.09
CA PRO A 567 10.02 -3.03 0.23
C PRO A 567 11.42 -3.65 0.17
N SER A 568 12.37 -3.07 0.87
CA SER A 568 13.70 -3.64 1.04
C SER A 568 14.00 -3.65 2.53
N TRP A 569 14.05 -4.83 3.13
CA TRP A 569 14.60 -4.98 4.46
C TRP A 569 16.11 -5.22 4.34
N ARG A 570 16.89 -4.33 4.96
CA ARG A 570 18.23 -4.65 5.44
C ARG A 570 18.09 -5.07 6.89
N GLY A 571 18.69 -6.21 7.24
CA GLY A 571 18.57 -6.81 8.56
C GLY A 571 19.10 -5.95 9.70
N ARG A 572 18.41 -6.02 10.83
CA ARG A 572 18.91 -6.58 12.09
C ARG A 572 17.72 -7.11 12.87
#